data_AF-A0A9D4R3E8-F1
#
_entry.id   AF-A0A9D4R3E8-F1
#
_cell.length_a   1.000
_cell.length_b   1.000
_cell.length_c   1.000
_cell.angle_alpha   90.00
_cell.angle_beta   90.00
_cell.angle_gamma   90.00
#
_symmetry.space_group_name_H-M   'P 1'
#
loop_
_entity.id
_entity.type
_entity.pdbx_description
1 polymer ?
#
loop_
_entity_poly.entity_id
_entity_poly.type
_entity_poly.pdbx_seq_one_letter_code
_entity_poly.pdbx_strand_id
1 'polypeptide(L)'
;MGSVSEKTLLEWRNKHPWLVIESGVMKCKVCTDMKNKLKLITVWADEGSPNFQYSGITRHTASAEHNNAVIACEQDKQLQTISSQEVIADVSDVCELVDDVDKKLFNTVYYAAKMEIPSSTINSLLDLQTKNGLNIKYTNLSPDTVSEIQTSIEHVLREGLVNDIKSSPVFAMMLDESTDLTVDKRLSICVR
;
A
#
# COMPACT_ATOMS: atom_id res chain seq x y z
N MET A 1 -9.13 -37.39 27.15
CA MET A 1 -9.09 -36.11 26.41
C MET A 1 -9.91 -36.31 25.14
N GLY A 2 -11.01 -35.57 24.96
CA GLY A 2 -11.89 -35.73 23.80
C GLY A 2 -11.18 -35.22 22.55
N SER A 3 -10.96 -36.08 21.56
CA SER A 3 -10.40 -35.68 20.28
C SER A 3 -11.41 -34.81 19.54
N VAL A 4 -11.10 -33.53 19.33
CA VAL A 4 -11.89 -32.66 18.45
C VAL A 4 -11.78 -33.20 17.02
N SER A 5 -12.93 -33.33 16.34
CA SER A 5 -12.95 -33.88 14.99
C SER A 5 -12.19 -33.00 14.01
N GLU A 6 -11.54 -33.59 13.02
CA GLU A 6 -10.77 -32.87 12.00
C GLU A 6 -11.64 -31.86 11.21
N LYS A 7 -12.92 -32.21 10.98
CA LYS A 7 -13.90 -31.31 10.37
C LYS A 7 -14.12 -30.04 11.19
N THR A 8 -14.22 -30.17 12.52
CA THR A 8 -14.39 -29.04 13.43
C THR A 8 -13.14 -28.15 13.46
N LEU A 9 -11.95 -28.74 13.42
CA LEU A 9 -10.70 -27.96 13.36
C LEU A 9 -10.58 -27.18 12.04
N LEU A 10 -11.04 -27.77 10.93
CA LEU A 10 -11.08 -27.10 9.64
C LEU A 10 -12.05 -25.91 9.65
N GLU A 11 -13.25 -26.08 10.22
CA GLU A 11 -14.22 -24.99 10.39
C GLU A 11 -13.64 -23.84 11.23
N TRP A 12 -12.89 -24.15 12.29
CA TRP A 12 -12.26 -23.14 13.13
C TRP A 12 -11.16 -22.38 12.40
N ARG A 13 -10.31 -23.07 11.62
CA ARG A 13 -9.28 -22.43 10.78
C ARG A 13 -9.89 -21.52 9.71
N ASN A 14 -11.00 -21.94 9.10
CA ASN A 14 -11.70 -21.13 8.10
C ASN A 14 -12.27 -19.84 8.71
N LYS A 15 -12.76 -19.89 9.95
CA LYS A 15 -13.26 -18.71 10.67
C LYS A 15 -12.15 -17.83 11.25
N HIS A 16 -11.02 -18.44 11.60
CA HIS A 16 -9.90 -17.77 12.25
C HIS A 16 -8.60 -18.11 11.50
N PRO A 17 -8.28 -17.38 10.41
CA PRO A 17 -7.09 -17.66 9.59
C PRO A 17 -5.74 -17.57 10.34
N TRP A 18 -5.71 -16.87 11.48
CA TRP A 18 -4.53 -16.76 12.35
C TRP A 18 -4.32 -17.98 13.26
N LEU A 19 -5.29 -18.90 13.35
CA LEU A 19 -5.25 -20.05 14.24
C LEU A 19 -4.36 -21.15 13.67
N VAL A 20 -3.29 -21.46 14.38
CA VAL A 20 -2.35 -22.53 14.04
C VAL A 20 -2.50 -23.67 15.04
N ILE A 21 -2.53 -24.90 14.55
CA ILE A 21 -2.58 -26.10 15.40
C ILE A 21 -1.37 -26.94 15.07
N GLU A 22 -0.43 -27.00 15.99
CA GLU A 22 0.85 -27.70 15.86
C GLU A 22 1.11 -28.50 17.13
N SER A 23 1.63 -29.72 16.99
CA SER A 23 2.06 -30.56 18.12
C SER A 23 1.02 -30.75 19.25
N GLY A 24 -0.27 -30.72 18.91
CA GLY A 24 -1.35 -30.88 19.88
C GLY A 24 -1.65 -29.65 20.74
N VAL A 25 -1.25 -28.45 20.31
CA VAL A 25 -1.62 -27.17 20.93
C VAL A 25 -2.14 -26.17 19.91
N MET A 26 -2.96 -25.22 20.35
CA MET A 26 -3.44 -24.10 19.53
C MET A 26 -2.61 -22.84 19.78
N LYS A 27 -2.11 -22.22 18.71
CA LYS A 27 -1.34 -20.98 18.73
C LYS A 27 -1.98 -19.93 17.84
N CYS A 28 -1.63 -18.67 18.09
CA CYS A 28 -2.03 -17.55 17.25
C CYS A 28 -0.82 -17.04 16.48
N LYS A 29 -0.82 -17.21 15.16
CA LYS A 29 0.28 -16.81 14.29
C LYS A 29 0.65 -15.35 14.48
N VAL A 30 -0.34 -14.46 14.51
CA VAL A 30 -0.15 -13.01 14.68
C VAL A 30 0.54 -12.70 16.02
N CYS A 31 0.10 -13.33 17.10
CA CYS A 31 0.70 -13.09 18.42
C CYS A 31 2.09 -13.72 18.54
N THR A 32 2.35 -14.84 17.88
CA THR A 32 3.69 -15.44 17.78
C THR A 32 4.64 -14.53 17.00
N ASP A 33 4.23 -14.01 15.84
CA ASP A 33 5.04 -13.13 14.99
C ASP A 33 5.36 -11.80 15.70
N MET A 34 4.41 -11.26 16.47
CA MET A 34 4.58 -10.00 17.20
C MET A 34 5.13 -10.18 18.63
N LYS A 35 5.44 -11.41 19.06
CA LYS A 35 5.87 -11.73 20.43
C LYS A 35 7.01 -10.83 20.89
N ASN A 36 8.07 -10.74 20.09
CA ASN A 36 9.28 -10.00 20.45
C ASN A 36 9.09 -8.49 20.37
N LYS A 37 8.30 -8.00 19.39
CA LYS A 37 8.05 -6.57 19.18
C LYS A 37 7.19 -5.97 20.28
N LEU A 38 6.12 -6.67 20.67
CA LEU A 38 5.17 -6.21 21.69
C LEU A 38 5.46 -6.80 23.08
N LYS A 39 6.52 -7.61 23.23
CA LYS A 39 6.85 -8.34 24.46
C LYS A 39 5.65 -9.12 25.02
N LEU A 40 4.92 -9.80 24.14
CA LEU A 40 3.72 -10.56 24.52
C LEU A 40 4.11 -11.77 25.36
N ILE A 41 3.56 -11.85 26.56
CA ILE A 41 3.71 -13.00 27.47
C ILE A 41 2.35 -13.70 27.55
N THR A 42 1.88 -14.21 26.41
CA THR A 42 0.59 -14.92 26.33
C THR A 42 0.79 -16.36 25.91
N VAL A 43 -0.05 -17.25 26.43
CA VAL A 43 -0.06 -18.68 26.07
C VAL A 43 -0.21 -18.87 24.55
N TRP A 44 -0.91 -17.96 23.87
CA TRP A 44 -1.14 -18.00 22.43
C TRP A 44 0.10 -17.62 21.59
N ALA A 45 1.02 -16.83 22.16
CA ALA A 45 2.24 -16.39 21.50
C ALA A 45 3.42 -17.35 21.72
N ASP A 46 3.41 -18.11 22.82
CA ASP A 46 4.56 -18.91 23.28
C ASP A 46 4.32 -20.42 23.22
N GLU A 47 3.86 -21.01 24.34
CA GLU A 47 3.73 -22.46 24.51
C GLU A 47 2.56 -23.06 23.71
N GLY A 48 1.50 -22.29 23.48
CA GLY A 48 0.25 -22.72 22.87
C GLY A 48 -0.75 -23.26 23.90
N SER A 49 -2.04 -23.10 23.60
CA SER A 49 -3.12 -23.61 24.47
C SER A 49 -3.37 -25.09 24.20
N PRO A 50 -3.20 -25.99 25.19
CA PRO A 50 -3.57 -27.41 25.04
C PRO A 50 -5.09 -27.64 25.13
N ASN A 51 -5.84 -26.62 25.52
CA ASN A 51 -7.29 -26.72 25.71
C ASN A 51 -8.04 -26.36 24.41
N PHE A 52 -8.46 -27.40 23.68
CA PHE A 52 -9.22 -27.28 22.43
C PHE A 52 -10.69 -26.92 22.66
N GLN A 53 -10.93 -25.71 23.17
CA GLN A 53 -12.26 -25.15 23.38
C GLN A 53 -12.47 -23.91 22.52
N TYR A 54 -13.58 -23.88 21.79
CA TYR A 54 -13.93 -22.73 20.95
C TYR A 54 -14.09 -21.43 21.76
N SER A 55 -14.58 -21.53 23.01
CA SER A 55 -14.65 -20.38 23.94
C SER A 55 -13.27 -19.77 24.24
N GLY A 56 -12.20 -20.57 24.18
CA GLY A 56 -10.83 -20.08 24.31
C GLY A 56 -10.41 -19.23 23.11
N ILE A 57 -10.80 -19.64 21.89
CA ILE A 57 -10.54 -18.94 20.64
C ILE A 57 -11.31 -17.61 20.61
N THR A 58 -12.59 -17.61 20.96
CA THR A 58 -13.40 -16.38 20.98
C THR A 58 -12.90 -15.38 22.02
N ARG A 59 -12.55 -15.84 23.23
CA ARG A 59 -11.96 -14.99 24.26
C ARG A 59 -10.63 -14.40 23.82
N HIS A 60 -9.78 -15.18 23.15
CA HIS A 60 -8.52 -14.68 22.61
C HIS A 60 -8.76 -13.63 21.52
N THR A 61 -9.69 -13.87 20.60
CA THR A 61 -10.04 -12.93 19.53
C THR A 61 -10.47 -11.58 20.10
N ALA A 62 -11.20 -11.58 21.21
CA ALA A 62 -11.68 -10.36 21.86
C ALA A 62 -10.63 -9.70 22.80
N SER A 63 -9.46 -10.32 23.00
CA SER A 63 -8.45 -9.80 23.93
C SER A 63 -7.73 -8.57 23.39
N ALA A 64 -7.40 -7.63 24.28
CA ALA A 64 -6.68 -6.40 23.91
C ALA A 64 -5.28 -6.72 23.37
N GLU A 65 -4.63 -7.75 23.92
CA GLU A 65 -3.32 -8.22 23.48
C GLU A 65 -3.34 -8.72 22.03
N HIS A 66 -4.39 -9.46 21.64
CA HIS A 66 -4.56 -9.90 20.26
C HIS A 66 -4.81 -8.73 19.32
N ASN A 67 -5.72 -7.82 19.68
CA ASN A 67 -6.04 -6.66 18.85
C ASN A 67 -4.82 -5.77 18.64
N ASN A 68 -4.02 -5.52 19.69
CA ASN A 68 -2.78 -4.77 19.57
C ASN A 68 -1.76 -5.48 18.67
N ALA A 69 -1.68 -6.82 18.73
CA ALA A 69 -0.82 -7.61 17.86
C ALA A 69 -1.28 -7.55 16.39
N VAL A 70 -2.58 -7.56 16.11
CA VAL A 70 -3.13 -7.41 14.76
C VAL A 70 -2.79 -6.02 14.20
N ILE A 71 -3.06 -4.96 14.98
CA ILE A 71 -2.74 -3.58 14.58
C ILE A 71 -1.23 -3.43 14.30
N ALA A 72 -0.38 -3.92 15.19
CA ALA A 72 1.07 -3.86 15.00
C ALA A 72 1.53 -4.69 13.78
N CYS A 73 0.89 -5.82 13.50
CA CYS A 73 1.18 -6.65 12.33
C CYS A 73 0.77 -5.97 11.02
N GLU A 74 -0.36 -5.28 10.99
CA GLU A 74 -0.79 -4.49 9.83
C GLU A 74 0.14 -3.30 9.59
N GLN A 75 0.54 -2.59 10.65
CA GLN A 75 1.51 -1.50 10.57
C GLN A 75 2.88 -1.99 10.09
N ASP A 76 3.36 -3.13 10.58
CA ASP A 76 4.65 -3.70 10.17
C ASP A 76 4.64 -4.15 8.70
N LYS A 77 3.52 -4.70 8.21
CA LYS A 77 3.35 -5.01 6.78
C LYS A 77 3.38 -3.75 5.90
N GLN A 78 2.74 -2.67 6.36
CA GLN A 78 2.80 -1.38 5.66
C GLN A 78 4.23 -0.83 5.65
N LEU A 79 4.95 -0.89 6.77
CA LEU A 79 6.33 -0.44 6.86
C LEU A 79 7.31 -1.32 6.07
N GLN A 80 7.10 -2.63 6.00
CA GLN A 80 7.88 -3.53 5.14
C GLN A 80 7.60 -3.28 3.65
N THR A 81 6.37 -2.91 3.29
CA THR A 81 6.04 -2.46 1.92
C THR A 81 6.83 -1.20 1.54
N ILE A 82 7.05 -0.30 2.49
CA ILE A 82 7.83 0.94 2.32
C ILE A 82 9.35 0.68 2.40
N SER A 83 9.80 -0.27 3.23
CA SER A 83 11.23 -0.56 3.46
C SER A 83 11.84 -1.54 2.45
N SER A 84 11.04 -2.27 1.67
CA SER A 84 11.54 -3.20 0.63
C SER A 84 11.89 -2.50 -0.69
N GLN A 85 11.85 -1.16 -0.73
CA GLN A 85 12.24 -0.35 -1.89
C GLN A 85 13.76 -0.18 -2.06
N GLU A 86 14.58 -0.80 -1.21
CA GLU A 86 16.05 -0.77 -1.32
C GLU A 86 16.67 -2.13 -1.69
N VAL A 87 16.32 -2.74 -2.83
CA VAL A 87 17.31 -3.57 -3.56
C VAL A 87 17.00 -3.61 -5.06
N ILE A 88 17.95 -3.10 -5.85
CA ILE A 88 18.02 -3.25 -7.30
C ILE A 88 18.41 -4.70 -7.61
N ALA A 89 17.47 -5.55 -8.03
CA ALA A 89 17.67 -6.72 -8.91
C ALA A 89 16.33 -7.47 -9.14
N ASP A 90 15.99 -7.70 -10.41
CA ASP A 90 14.86 -8.49 -10.92
C ASP A 90 13.43 -8.03 -10.55
N VAL A 91 12.97 -7.05 -11.31
CA VAL A 91 11.58 -6.56 -11.40
C VAL A 91 10.67 -7.55 -12.16
N SER A 92 10.70 -8.84 -11.84
CA SER A 92 9.87 -9.81 -12.59
C SER A 92 8.74 -10.49 -11.81
N ASP A 93 8.63 -10.37 -10.49
CA ASP A 93 7.66 -11.26 -9.79
C ASP A 93 6.94 -10.71 -8.55
N VAL A 94 7.01 -9.40 -8.28
CA VAL A 94 6.14 -8.76 -7.26
C VAL A 94 5.58 -7.44 -7.78
N CYS A 95 5.08 -7.44 -9.01
CA CYS A 95 3.96 -6.55 -9.34
C CYS A 95 2.70 -7.34 -8.98
N GLU A 96 1.96 -6.93 -7.95
CA GLU A 96 0.51 -7.05 -8.06
C GLU A 96 0.17 -6.51 -9.44
N LEU A 97 -0.42 -7.36 -10.29
CA LEU A 97 -0.55 -7.14 -11.73
C LEU A 97 -1.39 -5.87 -11.95
N VAL A 98 -0.74 -4.70 -11.95
CA VAL A 98 -1.37 -3.46 -12.39
C VAL A 98 -1.76 -3.73 -13.82
N ASP A 99 -3.07 -3.69 -14.07
CA ASP A 99 -3.64 -3.97 -15.38
C ASP A 99 -2.90 -3.12 -16.41
N ASP A 100 -2.47 -3.74 -17.51
CA ASP A 100 -1.81 -3.05 -18.62
C ASP A 100 -2.67 -1.87 -19.13
N VAL A 101 -3.99 -2.01 -18.97
CA VAL A 101 -4.95 -0.95 -19.27
C VAL A 101 -4.85 0.23 -18.31
N ASP A 102 -4.69 -0.01 -17.01
CA ASP A 102 -4.50 1.05 -16.01
C ASP A 102 -3.17 1.78 -16.25
N LYS A 103 -2.10 1.05 -16.61
CA LYS A 103 -0.80 1.65 -16.96
C LYS A 103 -0.92 2.62 -18.13
N LYS A 104 -1.64 2.25 -19.19
CA LYS A 104 -1.85 3.11 -20.37
C LYS A 104 -2.62 4.39 -20.00
N LEU A 105 -3.63 4.28 -19.15
CA LEU A 105 -4.35 5.44 -18.63
C LEU A 105 -3.40 6.39 -17.88
N PHE A 106 -2.68 5.88 -16.88
CA PHE A 106 -1.75 6.69 -16.08
C PHE A 106 -0.66 7.33 -16.93
N ASN A 107 -0.08 6.59 -17.90
CA ASN A 107 0.90 7.13 -18.83
C ASN A 107 0.35 8.28 -19.68
N THR A 108 -0.91 8.18 -20.11
CA THR A 108 -1.56 9.23 -20.90
C THR A 108 -1.77 10.50 -20.09
N VAL A 109 -2.27 10.35 -18.85
CA VAL A 109 -2.48 11.48 -17.95
C VAL A 109 -1.16 12.12 -17.54
N TYR A 110 -0.15 11.29 -17.23
CA TYR A 110 1.21 11.75 -16.94
C TYR A 110 1.81 12.52 -18.12
N TYR A 111 1.73 11.98 -19.34
CA TYR A 111 2.26 12.64 -20.53
C TYR A 111 1.59 13.99 -20.75
N ALA A 112 0.26 14.05 -20.64
CA ALA A 112 -0.48 15.30 -20.76
C ALA A 112 -0.03 16.33 -19.72
N ALA A 113 0.09 15.94 -18.45
CA ALA A 113 0.56 16.83 -17.38
C ALA A 113 2.00 17.29 -17.61
N LYS A 114 2.91 16.37 -17.96
CA LYS A 114 4.34 16.66 -18.20
C LYS A 114 4.55 17.63 -19.36
N MET A 115 3.75 17.52 -20.40
CA MET A 115 3.81 18.36 -21.59
C MET A 115 2.94 19.61 -21.49
N GLU A 116 2.37 19.89 -20.31
CA GLU A 116 1.49 21.03 -20.04
C GLU A 116 0.28 21.08 -21.01
N ILE A 117 -0.19 19.90 -21.43
CA ILE A 117 -1.36 19.76 -22.29
C ILE A 117 -2.62 19.94 -21.41
N PRO A 118 -3.61 20.75 -21.84
CA PRO A 118 -4.83 20.94 -21.08
C PRO A 118 -5.55 19.62 -20.77
N SER A 119 -5.97 19.42 -19.51
CA SER A 119 -6.65 18.21 -19.05
C SER A 119 -7.92 17.86 -19.85
N SER A 120 -8.58 18.87 -20.44
CA SER A 120 -9.72 18.68 -21.35
C SER A 120 -9.38 17.84 -22.60
N THR A 121 -8.11 17.74 -22.96
CA THR A 121 -7.61 16.98 -24.12
C THR A 121 -7.45 15.48 -23.81
N ILE A 122 -7.42 15.08 -22.54
CA ILE A 122 -7.10 13.70 -22.14
C ILE A 122 -8.08 12.68 -22.74
N ASN A 123 -9.39 12.97 -22.72
CA ASN A 123 -10.37 12.08 -23.35
C ASN A 123 -10.16 11.90 -24.86
N SER A 124 -9.72 12.95 -25.56
CA SER A 124 -9.38 12.85 -26.98
C SER A 124 -8.11 12.03 -27.24
N LEU A 125 -7.15 12.06 -26.32
CA LEU A 125 -5.94 11.22 -26.38
C LEU A 125 -6.26 9.74 -26.13
N LEU A 126 -7.16 9.44 -25.20
CA LEU A 126 -7.63 8.09 -24.93
C LEU A 126 -8.45 7.52 -26.11
N ASP A 127 -9.28 8.34 -26.75
CA ASP A 127 -9.99 7.98 -27.99
C ASP A 127 -9.01 7.70 -29.14
N LEU A 128 -7.98 8.53 -29.31
CA LEU A 128 -6.93 8.30 -30.29
C LEU A 128 -6.18 6.98 -30.05
N GLN A 129 -5.86 6.65 -28.80
CA GLN A 129 -5.22 5.38 -28.46
C GLN A 129 -6.11 4.18 -28.78
N THR A 130 -7.40 4.30 -28.49
CA THR A 130 -8.40 3.28 -28.84
C THR A 130 -8.46 3.07 -30.35
N LYS A 131 -8.46 4.15 -31.14
CA LYS A 131 -8.41 4.10 -32.62
C LYS A 131 -7.14 3.46 -33.16
N ASN A 132 -6.03 3.59 -32.44
CA ASN A 132 -4.76 2.92 -32.77
C ASN A 132 -4.70 1.45 -32.32
N GLY A 133 -5.80 0.89 -31.81
CA GLY A 133 -5.90 -0.53 -31.44
C GLY A 133 -5.43 -0.86 -30.02
N LEU A 134 -5.22 0.15 -29.17
CA LEU A 134 -4.92 -0.08 -27.75
C LEU A 134 -6.22 -0.40 -27.00
N ASN A 135 -6.18 -1.41 -26.14
CA ASN A 135 -7.26 -1.70 -25.21
C ASN A 135 -7.26 -0.66 -24.08
N ILE A 136 -8.17 0.32 -24.15
CA ILE A 136 -8.39 1.33 -23.12
C ILE A 136 -9.77 1.10 -22.51
N LYS A 137 -9.82 0.76 -21.22
CA LYS A 137 -11.05 0.46 -20.49
C LYS A 137 -11.83 1.72 -20.12
N TYR A 138 -11.13 2.83 -19.88
CA TYR A 138 -11.73 4.06 -19.40
C TYR A 138 -11.77 5.10 -20.52
N THR A 139 -12.97 5.44 -20.95
CA THR A 139 -13.23 6.52 -21.90
C THR A 139 -14.22 7.49 -21.26
N ASN A 140 -14.11 8.79 -21.56
CA ASN A 140 -14.98 9.84 -21.02
C ASN A 140 -14.82 10.05 -19.50
N LEU A 141 -13.57 10.19 -19.05
CA LEU A 141 -13.24 10.56 -17.67
C LEU A 141 -13.82 11.94 -17.34
N SER A 142 -14.35 12.08 -16.12
CA SER A 142 -14.72 13.39 -15.58
C SER A 142 -13.48 14.23 -15.28
N PRO A 143 -13.60 15.56 -15.24
CA PRO A 143 -12.51 16.43 -14.80
C PRO A 143 -11.97 16.06 -13.41
N ASP A 144 -12.86 15.66 -12.49
CA ASP A 144 -12.49 15.26 -11.13
C ASP A 144 -11.63 14.00 -11.13
N THR A 145 -12.02 12.97 -11.89
CA THR A 145 -11.21 11.73 -12.00
C THR A 145 -9.85 12.01 -12.62
N VAL A 146 -9.78 12.87 -13.64
CA VAL A 146 -8.50 13.29 -14.21
C VAL A 146 -7.63 13.98 -13.16
N SER A 147 -8.21 14.87 -12.35
CA SER A 147 -7.50 15.55 -11.26
C SER A 147 -7.01 14.57 -10.21
N GLU A 148 -7.81 13.59 -9.81
CA GLU A 148 -7.42 12.55 -8.83
C GLU A 148 -6.23 11.72 -9.34
N ILE A 149 -6.22 11.36 -10.62
CA ILE A 149 -5.09 10.65 -11.25
C ILE A 149 -3.85 11.56 -11.25
N GLN A 150 -4.00 12.83 -11.62
CA GLN A 150 -2.89 13.80 -11.60
C GLN A 150 -2.31 13.98 -10.18
N THR A 151 -3.16 14.10 -9.16
CA THR A 151 -2.75 14.19 -7.75
C THR A 151 -2.03 12.91 -7.29
N SER A 152 -2.49 11.74 -7.72
CA SER A 152 -1.84 10.47 -7.40
C SER A 152 -0.43 10.38 -8.00
N ILE A 153 -0.28 10.81 -9.25
CA ILE A 153 1.02 10.90 -9.93
C ILE A 153 1.92 11.92 -9.22
N GLU A 154 1.40 13.10 -8.92
CA GLU A 154 2.11 14.18 -8.22
C GLU A 154 2.62 13.72 -6.85
N HIS A 155 1.80 12.99 -6.10
CA HIS A 155 2.17 12.45 -4.79
C HIS A 155 3.41 11.55 -4.88
N VAL A 156 3.41 10.58 -5.79
CA VAL A 156 4.53 9.65 -5.97
C VAL A 156 5.80 10.37 -6.42
N LEU A 157 5.69 11.30 -7.37
CA LEU A 157 6.83 12.08 -7.85
C LEU A 157 7.41 13.00 -6.76
N ARG A 158 6.53 13.62 -5.96
CA ARG A 158 6.91 14.49 -4.84
C ARG A 158 7.62 13.69 -3.76
N GLU A 159 7.10 12.52 -3.41
CA GLU A 159 7.72 11.65 -2.40
C GLU A 159 9.12 11.22 -2.83
N GLY A 160 9.28 10.77 -4.08
CA GLY A 160 10.58 10.45 -4.67
C GLY A 160 11.55 11.63 -4.60
N LEU A 161 11.13 12.81 -5.08
CA LEU A 161 11.95 14.02 -5.04
C LEU A 161 12.36 14.41 -3.61
N VAL A 162 11.45 14.31 -2.64
CA VAL A 162 11.76 14.63 -1.23
C VAL A 162 12.78 13.65 -0.66
N ASN A 163 12.68 12.36 -1.00
CA ASN A 163 13.64 11.35 -0.58
C ASN A 163 15.02 11.57 -1.22
N ASP A 164 15.06 11.94 -2.50
CA ASP A 164 16.28 12.31 -3.21
C ASP A 164 16.97 13.52 -2.54
N ILE A 165 16.19 14.56 -2.21
CA ILE A 165 16.72 15.75 -1.52
C ILE A 165 17.26 15.40 -0.13
N LYS A 166 16.53 14.57 0.65
CA LYS A 166 16.93 14.19 2.00
C LYS A 166 18.17 13.30 2.02
N SER A 167 18.34 12.45 1.02
CA SER A 167 19.49 11.55 0.90
C SER A 167 20.72 12.25 0.33
N SER A 168 20.55 13.36 -0.38
CA SER A 168 21.66 14.11 -0.96
C SER A 168 22.44 14.90 0.10
N PRO A 169 23.78 14.81 0.14
CA PRO A 169 24.60 15.62 1.04
C PRO A 169 24.58 17.12 0.70
N VAL A 170 24.21 17.47 -0.53
CA VAL A 170 24.14 18.85 -1.04
C VAL A 170 22.96 18.96 -2.01
N PHE A 171 22.21 20.05 -1.95
CA PHE A 171 21.20 20.42 -2.94
C PHE A 171 21.31 21.89 -3.28
N ALA A 172 20.85 22.28 -4.47
CA ALA A 172 20.76 23.66 -4.91
C ALA A 172 19.29 24.10 -4.91
N MET A 173 19.05 25.35 -4.49
CA MET A 173 17.75 25.99 -4.58
C MET A 173 17.88 27.24 -5.44
N MET A 174 16.98 27.38 -6.42
CA MET A 174 16.82 28.59 -7.22
C MET A 174 15.51 29.26 -6.83
N LEU A 175 15.59 30.56 -6.58
CA LEU A 175 14.45 31.42 -6.26
C LEU A 175 14.30 32.41 -7.41
N ASP A 176 13.13 32.43 -8.03
CA ASP A 176 12.81 33.36 -9.11
C ASP A 176 11.56 34.17 -8.72
N GLU A 177 11.72 35.48 -8.56
CA GLU A 177 10.64 36.41 -8.23
C GLU A 177 10.25 37.20 -9.47
N SER A 178 8.98 37.10 -9.87
CA SER A 178 8.40 37.89 -10.96
C SER A 178 7.28 38.78 -10.44
N THR A 179 7.26 40.02 -10.88
CA THR A 179 6.19 40.99 -10.59
C THR A 179 5.53 41.43 -11.88
N ASP A 180 4.22 41.21 -12.02
CA ASP A 180 3.44 41.79 -13.12
C ASP A 180 2.98 43.22 -12.77
N LEU A 181 2.75 44.05 -13.80
CA LEU A 181 2.26 45.43 -13.71
C LEU A 181 0.89 45.52 -13.00
N THR A 182 0.19 44.40 -12.82
CA THR A 182 -1.19 44.32 -12.33
C THR A 182 -1.34 43.85 -10.87
N VAL A 183 -0.26 43.86 -10.07
CA VAL A 183 -0.20 43.60 -8.61
C VAL A 183 0.07 42.14 -8.21
N ASP A 184 0.07 41.18 -9.15
CA ASP A 184 0.43 39.79 -8.83
C ASP A 184 1.95 39.60 -8.72
N LYS A 185 2.41 39.23 -7.51
CA LYS A 185 3.78 38.79 -7.25
C LYS A 185 3.81 37.27 -7.22
N ARG A 186 4.73 36.67 -7.97
CA ARG A 186 4.96 35.22 -7.98
C ARG A 186 6.39 34.92 -7.58
N LEU A 187 6.55 33.99 -6.65
CA LEU A 187 7.84 33.40 -6.29
C LEU A 187 7.84 31.93 -6.73
N SER A 188 8.73 31.59 -7.65
CA SER A 188 8.98 30.22 -8.08
C SER A 188 10.20 29.68 -7.34
N ILE A 189 10.04 28.53 -6.69
CA ILE A 189 11.12 27.84 -5.98
C ILE A 189 11.42 26.53 -6.72
N CYS A 190 12.66 26.37 -7.18
CA CYS A 190 13.13 25.16 -7.85
C CYS A 190 14.27 24.53 -7.03
N VAL A 191 14.19 23.21 -6.80
CA VAL A 191 15.22 22.44 -6.10
C VAL A 191 15.89 21.48 -7.09
N ARG A 192 17.22 21.39 -7.05
CA ARG A 192 18.06 20.50 -7.87
C ARG A 192 19.09 19.79 -7.04
#